data_AF-A0A6A5HSU7-F1
#
_entry.id   AF-A0A6A5HSU7-F1
#
_cell.length_a   1.000
_cell.length_b   1.000
_cell.length_c   1.000
_cell.angle_alpha   90.00
_cell.angle_beta   90.00
_cell.angle_gamma   90.00
#
_symmetry.space_group_name_H-M   'P 1'
#
loop_
_entity.id
_entity.type
_entity.pdbx_description
1 polymer ?
#
loop_
_entity_poly.entity_id
_entity_poly.type
_entity_poly.pdbx_seq_one_letter_code
_entity_poly.pdbx_strand_id
1 'polypeptide(L)'
;MNCFRILLAISAFFATASSSDISQRNVDFLKTQFGFLEKFIQYKDRDSINKLITKYFLFQTTCDGNEMGREHFIDAVFNMSSNASFHVEVLDAKYGNEQHKCIDNLNLKLKIHGFGEPVVVEGWWGIYDLETVATWVSGRPEGCRK
;
A
#
# COMPACT_ATOMS: atom_id res chain seq x y z
N MET A 1 16.98 45.19 -25.93
CA MET A 1 17.64 44.05 -25.25
C MET A 1 17.18 44.02 -23.81
N ASN A 2 16.31 43.06 -23.43
CA ASN A 2 16.18 42.47 -22.08
C ASN A 2 14.94 41.54 -21.93
N CYS A 3 14.61 40.73 -22.94
CA CYS A 3 13.55 39.70 -22.83
C CYS A 3 14.09 38.26 -22.72
N PHE A 4 15.40 38.06 -22.57
CA PHE A 4 16.03 36.74 -22.68
C PHE A 4 16.53 36.13 -21.36
N ARG A 5 16.13 36.66 -20.19
CA ARG A 5 16.57 36.12 -18.89
C ARG A 5 15.51 35.39 -18.08
N ILE A 6 14.24 35.44 -18.46
CA ILE A 6 13.16 34.77 -17.71
C ILE A 6 12.90 33.33 -18.22
N LEU A 7 13.34 32.99 -19.44
CA LEU A 7 13.08 31.68 -20.04
C LEU A 7 14.02 30.55 -19.59
N LEU A 8 15.11 30.85 -18.88
CA LEU A 8 16.04 29.83 -18.38
C LEU A 8 15.75 29.36 -16.94
N ALA A 9 14.90 30.07 -16.20
CA ALA A 9 14.49 29.67 -14.85
C ALA A 9 13.33 28.66 -14.85
N ILE A 10 12.56 28.58 -15.95
CA ILE A 10 11.37 27.72 -16.04
C ILE A 10 11.71 26.34 -16.64
N SER A 11 12.74 26.24 -17.48
CA SER A 11 13.18 24.96 -18.07
C SER A 11 13.93 24.04 -17.10
N ALA A 12 14.35 24.53 -15.93
CA ALA A 12 15.02 23.73 -14.91
C ALA A 12 14.05 23.06 -13.90
N PHE A 13 12.80 23.52 -13.81
CA PHE A 13 11.82 22.96 -12.85
C PHE A 13 11.15 21.66 -13.32
N PHE A 14 11.32 21.28 -14.59
CA PHE A 14 10.69 20.08 -15.16
C PHE A 14 11.68 18.96 -15.50
N ALA A 15 12.98 19.12 -15.19
CA ALA A 15 14.02 18.18 -15.61
C ALA A 15 14.51 17.20 -14.53
N THR A 16 13.95 17.22 -13.32
CA THR A 16 14.30 16.25 -12.27
C THR A 16 13.07 15.78 -11.51
N ALA A 17 12.08 15.21 -12.21
CA ALA A 17 11.27 14.16 -11.58
C ALA A 17 12.18 12.94 -11.45
N SER A 18 13.01 12.95 -10.41
CA SER A 18 13.94 11.88 -10.10
C SER A 18 13.15 10.60 -9.79
N SER A 19 13.75 9.43 -9.97
CA SER A 19 13.14 8.16 -9.53
C SER A 19 12.74 8.20 -8.05
N SER A 20 13.46 8.98 -7.22
CA SER A 20 13.09 9.26 -5.83
C SER A 20 11.76 10.01 -5.68
N ASP A 21 11.42 10.96 -6.56
CA ASP A 21 10.15 11.69 -6.47
C ASP A 21 8.94 10.80 -6.79
N ILE A 22 9.09 9.88 -7.75
CA ILE A 22 8.03 8.92 -8.09
C ILE A 22 7.84 7.91 -6.95
N SER A 23 8.94 7.38 -6.41
CA SER A 23 8.91 6.47 -5.27
C SER A 23 8.23 7.12 -4.06
N GLN A 24 8.57 8.37 -3.74
CA GLN A 24 7.98 9.09 -2.61
C GLN A 24 6.47 9.35 -2.82
N ARG A 25 6.05 9.74 -4.02
CA ARG A 25 4.62 9.92 -4.34
C ARG A 25 3.81 8.64 -4.17
N ASN A 26 4.35 7.50 -4.57
CA ASN A 26 3.69 6.20 -4.38
C ASN A 26 3.54 5.88 -2.89
N VAL A 27 4.58 6.14 -2.09
CA VAL A 27 4.55 5.97 -0.63
C VAL A 27 3.47 6.86 -0.01
N ASP A 28 3.42 8.14 -0.36
CA ASP A 28 2.45 9.10 0.21
C ASP A 28 1.00 8.79 -0.22
N PHE A 29 0.80 8.33 -1.46
CA PHE A 29 -0.49 7.80 -1.92
C PHE A 29 -0.94 6.63 -1.04
N LEU A 30 -0.07 5.65 -0.81
CA LEU A 30 -0.43 4.47 0.00
C LEU A 30 -0.62 4.80 1.47
N LYS A 31 0.17 5.70 2.05
CA LYS A 31 -0.08 6.21 3.41
C LYS A 31 -1.50 6.75 3.55
N THR A 32 -1.98 7.45 2.51
CA THR A 32 -3.35 7.95 2.46
C THR A 32 -4.37 6.80 2.38
N GLN A 33 -4.16 5.81 1.51
CA GLN A 33 -5.07 4.65 1.39
C GLN A 33 -5.14 3.83 2.69
N PHE A 34 -4.00 3.52 3.30
CA PHE A 34 -3.96 2.80 4.57
C PHE A 34 -4.51 3.62 5.73
N GLY A 35 -4.31 4.95 5.74
CA GLY A 35 -4.96 5.83 6.71
C GLY A 35 -6.49 5.84 6.61
N PHE A 36 -7.05 5.69 5.40
CA PHE A 36 -8.49 5.46 5.25
C PHE A 36 -8.91 4.08 5.75
N LEU A 37 -8.15 3.03 5.40
CA LEU A 37 -8.41 1.67 5.89
C LEU A 37 -8.48 1.62 7.42
N GLU A 38 -7.51 2.22 8.11
CA GLU A 38 -7.46 2.29 9.58
C GLU A 38 -8.71 2.98 10.16
N LYS A 39 -9.16 4.09 9.55
CA LYS A 39 -10.39 4.76 9.96
C LYS A 39 -11.63 3.88 9.74
N PHE A 40 -11.72 3.22 8.60
CA PHE A 40 -12.85 2.30 8.32
C PHE A 40 -12.88 1.13 9.31
N ILE A 41 -11.71 0.63 9.73
CA ILE A 41 -11.60 -0.37 10.80
C ILE A 41 -12.13 0.18 12.13
N GLN A 42 -11.73 1.39 12.52
CA GLN A 42 -12.21 2.04 13.75
C GLN A 42 -13.74 2.23 13.75
N TYR A 43 -14.33 2.59 12.60
CA TYR A 43 -15.79 2.74 12.45
C TYR A 43 -16.53 1.44 12.15
N LYS A 44 -15.82 0.31 12.01
CA LYS A 44 -16.37 -0.99 11.59
C LYS A 44 -17.15 -0.92 10.26
N ASP A 45 -16.70 -0.05 9.34
CA ASP A 45 -17.30 0.15 8.03
C ASP A 45 -16.79 -0.90 7.03
N ARG A 46 -17.43 -2.08 7.05
CA ARG A 46 -17.04 -3.22 6.18
C ARG A 46 -17.14 -2.88 4.70
N ASP A 47 -18.15 -2.12 4.28
CA ASP A 47 -18.38 -1.82 2.87
C ASP A 47 -17.25 -0.95 2.30
N SER A 48 -16.75 0.01 3.07
CA SER A 48 -15.60 0.82 2.66
C SER A 48 -14.29 0.02 2.67
N ILE A 49 -14.10 -0.93 3.60
CA ILE A 49 -12.92 -1.83 3.58
C ILE A 49 -12.94 -2.72 2.35
N ASN A 50 -14.10 -3.27 1.99
CA ASN A 50 -14.28 -4.11 0.81
C ASN A 50 -13.96 -3.39 -0.51
N LYS A 51 -13.92 -2.05 -0.52
CA LYS A 51 -13.48 -1.25 -1.68
C LYS A 51 -11.97 -1.05 -1.73
N LEU A 52 -11.25 -1.24 -0.62
CA LEU A 52 -9.80 -1.08 -0.52
C LEU A 52 -9.04 -2.40 -0.55
N ILE A 53 -9.73 -3.52 -0.33
CA ILE A 53 -9.14 -4.85 -0.27
C ILE A 53 -9.86 -5.77 -1.26
N THR A 54 -9.09 -6.44 -2.13
CA THR A 54 -9.67 -7.37 -3.12
C THR A 54 -10.42 -8.52 -2.47
N LYS A 55 -11.44 -9.06 -3.14
CA LYS A 55 -12.14 -10.28 -2.70
C LYS A 55 -11.24 -11.51 -2.60
N TYR A 56 -10.08 -11.49 -3.26
CA TYR A 56 -9.07 -12.57 -3.25
C TYR A 56 -7.95 -12.34 -2.23
N PHE A 57 -8.17 -11.45 -1.26
CA PHE A 57 -7.11 -11.01 -0.37
C PHE A 57 -6.54 -12.13 0.49
N LEU A 58 -5.22 -12.14 0.61
CA LEU A 58 -4.46 -13.09 1.42
C LEU A 58 -3.40 -12.37 2.25
N PHE A 59 -3.42 -12.60 3.57
CA PHE A 59 -2.52 -11.93 4.50
C PHE A 59 -1.88 -12.91 5.49
N GLN A 60 -0.59 -12.71 5.76
CA GLN A 60 0.17 -13.50 6.72
C GLN A 60 0.98 -12.57 7.63
N THR A 61 1.07 -12.92 8.91
CA THR A 61 1.97 -12.27 9.87
C THR A 61 3.14 -13.16 10.27
N THR A 62 3.15 -14.43 9.84
CA THR A 62 4.15 -15.46 10.14
C THR A 62 4.50 -16.27 8.89
N CYS A 63 5.66 -16.94 8.86
CA CYS A 63 6.07 -17.82 7.75
C CYS A 63 5.54 -19.27 7.88
N ASP A 64 4.55 -19.52 8.73
CA ASP A 64 4.01 -20.87 8.98
C ASP A 64 3.06 -21.36 7.86
N GLY A 65 2.70 -20.48 6.92
CA GLY A 65 1.79 -20.77 5.82
C GLY A 65 0.31 -20.57 6.17
N ASN A 66 -0.02 -20.08 7.36
CA ASN A 66 -1.39 -19.77 7.75
C ASN A 66 -1.83 -18.43 7.16
N GLU A 67 -2.68 -18.47 6.14
CA GLU A 67 -3.16 -17.28 5.45
C GLU A 67 -4.53 -16.85 6.00
N MET A 68 -4.67 -15.56 6.29
CA MET A 68 -5.95 -14.91 6.52
C MET A 68 -6.52 -14.44 5.18
N GLY A 69 -7.65 -15.02 4.78
CA GLY A 69 -8.47 -14.48 3.70
C GLY A 69 -9.15 -13.16 4.10
N ARG A 70 -9.71 -12.43 3.11
CA ARG A 70 -10.39 -11.13 3.33
C ARG A 70 -11.30 -11.10 4.55
N GLU A 71 -12.27 -12.01 4.62
CA GLU A 71 -13.29 -11.98 5.69
C GLU A 71 -12.68 -12.22 7.07
N HIS A 72 -11.76 -13.19 7.19
CA HIS A 72 -11.04 -13.45 8.44
C HIS A 72 -10.17 -12.27 8.86
N PHE A 73 -9.51 -11.60 7.91
CA PHE A 73 -8.74 -10.40 8.19
C PHE A 73 -9.63 -9.28 8.74
N ILE A 74 -10.76 -8.99 8.08
CA ILE A 74 -11.72 -7.96 8.50
C ILE A 74 -12.27 -8.27 9.89
N ASP A 75 -12.66 -9.53 10.13
CA ASP A 75 -13.15 -9.97 11.44
C ASP A 75 -12.07 -9.83 12.53
N ALA A 76 -10.82 -10.15 12.22
CA ALA A 76 -9.71 -10.02 13.15
C ALA A 76 -9.49 -8.54 13.53
N VAL A 77 -9.40 -7.64 12.57
CA VAL A 77 -9.15 -6.20 12.84
C VAL A 77 -10.34 -5.52 13.52
N PHE A 78 -11.58 -5.96 13.27
CA PHE A 78 -12.78 -5.44 13.95
C PHE A 78 -12.89 -5.84 15.43
N ASN A 79 -12.28 -6.97 15.78
CA ASN A 79 -12.30 -7.52 17.14
C ASN A 79 -11.00 -7.26 17.90
N MET A 80 -10.08 -6.46 17.35
CA MET A 80 -8.90 -6.00 18.07
C MET A 80 -9.31 -5.16 19.28
N SER A 81 -8.62 -5.37 20.39
CA SER A 81 -8.78 -4.54 21.57
C SER A 81 -8.24 -3.14 21.31
N SER A 82 -8.81 -2.12 21.97
CA SER A 82 -8.44 -0.72 21.76
C SER A 82 -6.97 -0.41 22.05
N ASN A 83 -6.31 -1.21 22.89
CA ASN A 83 -4.88 -1.11 23.20
C ASN A 83 -3.94 -1.77 22.17
N ALA A 84 -4.47 -2.47 21.15
CA ALA A 84 -3.72 -3.14 20.09
C ALA A 84 -4.32 -2.80 18.72
N SER A 85 -4.52 -1.50 18.46
CA SER A 85 -5.15 -1.03 17.23
C SER A 85 -4.31 -1.39 16.00
N PHE A 86 -4.98 -1.83 14.93
CA PHE A 86 -4.37 -2.06 13.62
C PHE A 86 -3.73 -0.76 13.11
N HIS A 87 -2.48 -0.83 12.67
CA HIS A 87 -1.76 0.28 12.06
C HIS A 87 -0.77 -0.22 10.99
N VAL A 88 -0.61 0.56 9.93
CA VAL A 88 0.28 0.28 8.81
C VAL A 88 1.27 1.42 8.59
N GLU A 89 2.56 1.13 8.72
CA GLU A 89 3.61 2.03 8.23
C GLU A 89 3.98 1.61 6.80
N VAL A 90 3.87 2.53 5.83
CA VAL A 90 4.34 2.29 4.45
C VAL A 90 5.85 2.61 4.40
N LEU A 91 6.67 1.57 4.24
CA LEU A 91 8.13 1.68 4.20
C LEU A 91 8.63 1.93 2.78
N ASP A 92 8.05 1.24 1.79
CA ASP A 92 8.43 1.35 0.38
C ASP A 92 7.27 1.01 -0.55
N ALA A 93 7.27 1.60 -1.74
CA ALA A 93 6.24 1.42 -2.75
C ALA A 93 6.80 1.64 -4.16
N LYS A 94 7.01 0.54 -4.89
CA LYS A 94 7.67 0.54 -6.20
C LYS A 94 6.80 -0.15 -7.23
N TYR A 95 6.89 0.27 -8.49
CA TYR A 95 6.20 -0.46 -9.56
C TYR A 95 6.70 -1.90 -9.64
N GLY A 96 5.78 -2.85 -9.83
CA GLY A 96 6.14 -4.27 -9.91
C GLY A 96 6.99 -4.62 -11.13
N ASN A 97 6.90 -3.80 -12.18
CA ASN A 97 7.79 -3.83 -13.32
C ASN A 97 8.17 -2.41 -13.73
N GLU A 98 9.40 -1.97 -13.41
CA GLU A 98 9.87 -0.61 -13.70
C GLU A 98 9.88 -0.28 -15.20
N GLN A 99 9.93 -1.28 -16.09
CA GLN A 99 9.85 -1.10 -17.55
C GLN A 99 8.43 -0.81 -18.01
N HIS A 100 7.42 -1.17 -17.22
CA HIS A 100 6.00 -1.00 -17.54
C HIS A 100 5.33 -0.11 -16.50
N LYS A 101 5.60 1.19 -16.58
CA LYS A 101 4.89 2.23 -15.80
C LYS A 101 3.37 2.27 -16.08
N CYS A 102 2.91 1.51 -17.09
CA CYS A 102 1.50 1.35 -17.46
C CYS A 102 0.84 0.10 -16.84
N ILE A 103 1.56 -0.68 -16.02
CA ILE A 103 0.95 -1.77 -15.24
C ILE A 103 0.64 -1.19 -13.86
N ASP A 104 -0.65 -1.17 -13.51
CA ASP A 104 -1.20 -0.60 -12.28
C ASP A 104 -0.88 -1.46 -11.04
N ASN A 105 0.36 -1.93 -10.89
CA ASN A 105 0.80 -2.64 -9.71
C ASN A 105 1.96 -1.95 -8.99
N LEU A 106 1.81 -1.80 -7.68
CA LEU A 106 2.85 -1.41 -6.75
C LEU A 106 3.19 -2.60 -5.86
N ASN A 107 4.45 -3.02 -5.89
CA ASN A 107 5.04 -3.84 -4.85
C ASN A 107 5.22 -2.99 -3.60
N LEU A 108 4.76 -3.52 -2.48
CA LEU A 108 4.72 -2.81 -1.21
C LEU A 108 5.71 -3.44 -0.23
N LYS A 109 6.35 -2.59 0.58
CA LYS A 109 6.97 -3.00 1.84
C LYS A 109 6.26 -2.24 2.96
N LEU A 110 5.55 -2.98 3.82
CA LEU A 110 4.72 -2.43 4.88
C LEU A 110 5.19 -2.97 6.22
N LYS A 111 5.06 -2.19 7.28
CA LYS A 111 5.19 -2.67 8.66
C LYS A 111 3.82 -2.64 9.32
N ILE A 112 3.36 -3.80 9.75
CA ILE A 112 2.00 -4.02 10.26
C ILE A 112 2.04 -4.17 11.78
N HIS A 113 1.13 -3.46 12.45
CA HIS A 113 0.91 -3.50 13.90
C HIS A 113 -0.50 -4.04 14.21
N GLY A 114 -0.72 -4.47 15.44
CA GLY A 114 -2.03 -4.93 15.95
C GLY A 114 -2.19 -6.45 16.06
N PHE A 115 -1.27 -7.23 15.48
CA PHE A 115 -1.26 -8.71 15.55
C PHE A 115 -0.17 -9.26 16.49
N GLY A 116 0.28 -8.48 17.47
CA GLY A 116 1.42 -8.78 18.33
C GLY A 116 2.61 -7.87 18.01
N GLU A 117 3.82 -8.44 18.02
CA GLU A 117 5.03 -7.71 17.60
C GLU A 117 4.91 -7.22 16.15
N PRO A 118 5.35 -5.98 15.84
CA PRO A 118 5.23 -5.45 14.49
C PRO A 118 6.00 -6.30 13.47
N VAL A 119 5.37 -6.60 12.34
CA VAL A 119 5.95 -7.45 11.29
C VAL A 119 6.09 -6.67 9.98
N VAL A 120 7.23 -6.84 9.31
CA VAL A 120 7.44 -6.30 7.96
C VAL A 120 6.94 -7.31 6.93
N VAL A 121 5.99 -6.87 6.10
CA VAL A 121 5.40 -7.66 5.03
C VAL A 121 5.69 -7.06 3.67
N GLU A 122 5.92 -7.92 2.70
CA GLU A 122 5.89 -7.60 1.29
C GLU A 122 4.47 -7.85 0.75
N GLY A 123 3.97 -6.91 -0.03
CA GLY A 123 2.61 -6.96 -0.53
C GLY A 123 2.47 -6.43 -1.94
N TRP A 124 1.22 -6.39 -2.39
CA TRP A 124 0.87 -5.87 -3.71
C TRP A 124 -0.37 -4.98 -3.62
N TRP A 125 -0.28 -3.78 -4.20
CA TRP A 125 -1.42 -2.92 -4.51
C TRP A 125 -1.64 -2.87 -6.01
N GLY A 126 -2.83 -3.18 -6.50
CA GLY A 126 -3.13 -3.08 -7.92
C GLY A 126 -4.48 -3.65 -8.31
N ILE A 127 -4.76 -3.67 -9.61
CA ILE A 127 -5.98 -4.27 -10.14
C ILE A 127 -5.78 -5.79 -10.19
N TYR A 128 -6.49 -6.51 -9.33
CA TYR A 128 -6.52 -7.97 -9.36
C TYR A 128 -7.54 -8.47 -10.38
N ASP A 129 -7.33 -9.66 -10.93
CA ASP A 129 -8.17 -10.29 -11.96
C ASP A 129 -9.67 -10.07 -11.72
N LEU A 130 -10.38 -9.62 -12.77
CA LEU A 130 -11.80 -9.26 -12.79
C LEU A 130 -12.23 -8.04 -11.93
N GLU A 131 -11.31 -7.31 -11.30
CA GLU A 131 -11.59 -6.03 -10.65
C GLU A 131 -11.37 -4.84 -11.60
N THR A 132 -11.97 -3.69 -11.28
CA THR A 132 -11.88 -2.46 -12.08
C THR A 132 -11.14 -1.33 -11.38
N VAL A 133 -10.75 -1.54 -10.12
CA VAL A 133 -10.07 -0.55 -9.28
C VAL A 133 -8.88 -1.19 -8.59
N ALA A 134 -7.82 -0.40 -8.36
CA ALA A 134 -6.65 -0.88 -7.66
C ALA A 134 -6.94 -1.03 -6.16
N THR A 135 -6.63 -2.20 -5.61
CA THR A 135 -6.88 -2.56 -4.20
C THR A 135 -5.63 -3.17 -3.59
N TRP A 136 -5.62 -3.29 -2.27
CA TRP A 136 -4.62 -4.11 -1.58
C TRP A 136 -4.93 -5.59 -1.79
N VAL A 137 -3.98 -6.30 -2.38
CA VAL A 137 -4.14 -7.71 -2.78
C VAL A 137 -3.63 -8.67 -1.73
N SER A 138 -2.43 -8.43 -1.22
CA SER A 138 -1.80 -9.36 -0.28
C SER A 138 -0.72 -8.72 0.55
N GLY A 139 -0.36 -9.41 1.64
CA GLY A 139 0.81 -9.11 2.45
C GLY A 139 1.35 -10.39 3.09
N ARG A 140 2.64 -10.67 2.93
CA ARG A 140 3.34 -11.82 3.53
C ARG A 140 4.67 -11.36 4.12
N PRO A 141 5.16 -11.91 5.25
CA PRO A 141 6.43 -11.47 5.79
C PRO A 141 7.60 -11.68 4.81
N GLU A 142 8.54 -10.75 4.83
CA GLU A 142 9.74 -10.78 4.00
C GLU A 142 10.51 -12.10 4.25
N GLY A 143 10.94 -12.78 3.18
CA GLY A 143 11.66 -14.05 3.29
C GLY A 143 10.81 -15.31 3.44
N CYS A 144 9.47 -15.21 3.54
CA CYS A 144 8.60 -16.39 3.49
C CYS A 144 8.26 -16.87 2.05
N ARG A 145 8.86 -16.26 1.01
CA ARG A 145 8.78 -16.75 -0.37
C ARG A 145 9.69 -17.98 -0.50
N LYS A 146 9.09 -19.17 -0.68
CA LYS A 146 9.81 -20.37 -1.11
C LYS A 146 10.14 -20.28 -2.60
#